data_AF-A0A2N1MIF0-F1
#
_entry.id   AF-A0A2N1MIF0-F1
#
_cell.length_a   1.000
_cell.length_b   1.000
_cell.length_c   1.000
_cell.angle_alpha   90.00
_cell.angle_beta   90.00
_cell.angle_gamma   90.00
#
_symmetry.space_group_name_H-M   'P 1'
#
loop_
_entity.id
_entity.type
_entity.pdbx_description
1 polymer ?
#
loop_
_entity_poly.entity_id
_entity_poly.type
_entity_poly.pdbx_seq_one_letter_code
_entity_poly.pdbx_strand_id
1 'polypeptide(L)'
;MWWERIQNLLGTSVKKVLSIILYSDAITLDHLGKSSEYPVYLSLGNIPNWRRNKCDAKALLGFLPKLKQIHNRKDNKKSFASAKRILYQHCFDIMTKPIYENELNIYSAAVPDHMYYCDLGLFNYQVNFTLKYIQLHYGEEGIDEFNRRLAEIPRFSELKSFKHGLDNIAHFTAAEFQNMMKQLIFVIDGLIIAKHKSNLNQNQMYIFSHKDTFTDSELNNFQEMITDWAKKFLALFAPIVDTEMRYPKLHNWCYHIVTSVQEYGAINGFSTDTYESLHKYCVKIPYRMSNRRDAISQIVKTVRHDSILKYLQRITSPSPFIKHHHRSSSLLGGFEDSFVLPDFNNSIAINMDEREAETYNTFNGLCFAKLLMLFSLKIPNHEEQELALIQWYDFKNNNSHKLLKYDYPYMKSISTFTVIAVDSIVEQVHIILRFGKSNEYFINLFMF
;
A
#
# COMPACT_ATOMS: atom_id res chain seq x y z
N MET A 1 7.03 0.30 -21.41
CA MET A 1 5.83 0.32 -20.53
C MET A 1 4.74 1.20 -21.13
N TRP A 2 3.45 0.97 -20.83
CA TRP A 2 2.35 1.82 -21.32
C TRP A 2 2.61 3.31 -21.04
N TRP A 3 2.96 3.67 -19.80
CA TRP A 3 3.19 5.07 -19.44
C TRP A 3 4.39 5.71 -20.13
N GLU A 4 5.38 4.93 -20.59
CA GLU A 4 6.47 5.42 -21.45
C GLU A 4 5.96 5.72 -22.87
N ARG A 5 5.05 4.90 -23.42
CA ARG A 5 4.41 5.18 -24.70
C ARG A 5 3.58 6.46 -24.63
N ILE A 6 2.77 6.62 -23.59
CA ILE A 6 2.01 7.86 -23.34
C ILE A 6 2.95 9.04 -23.15
N GLN A 7 4.05 8.87 -22.40
CA GLN A 7 5.04 9.92 -22.21
C GLN A 7 5.68 10.35 -23.55
N ASN A 8 5.97 9.41 -24.45
CA ASN A 8 6.50 9.70 -25.78
C ASN A 8 5.48 10.41 -26.67
N LEU A 9 4.19 10.04 -26.57
CA LEU A 9 3.10 10.72 -27.31
C LEU A 9 2.88 12.16 -26.85
N LEU A 10 3.10 12.46 -25.56
CA LEU A 10 2.97 13.81 -25.01
C LEU A 10 4.18 14.72 -25.35
N GLY A 11 5.21 14.19 -26.01
CA GLY A 11 6.43 14.90 -26.39
C GLY A 11 7.40 15.15 -25.22
N THR A 12 8.57 15.73 -25.52
CA THR A 12 9.66 16.01 -24.56
C THR A 12 9.44 17.26 -23.70
N SER A 13 8.24 17.82 -23.70
CA SER A 13 7.91 18.98 -22.86
C SER A 13 7.96 18.62 -21.37
N VAL A 14 7.99 19.64 -20.50
CA VAL A 14 8.06 19.61 -19.02
C VAL A 14 7.02 18.67 -18.35
N LYS A 15 6.05 18.14 -19.10
CA LYS A 15 4.97 17.29 -18.63
C LYS A 15 5.45 15.84 -18.43
N LYS A 16 5.34 15.34 -17.20
CA LYS A 16 5.61 13.94 -16.86
C LYS A 16 4.30 13.18 -16.61
N VAL A 17 4.20 11.95 -17.12
CA VAL A 17 3.08 11.04 -16.84
C VAL A 17 3.24 10.47 -15.44
N LEU A 18 2.23 10.68 -14.59
CA LEU A 18 2.14 10.05 -13.27
C LEU A 18 1.07 8.95 -13.31
N SER A 19 1.48 7.73 -12.98
CA SER A 19 0.57 6.60 -12.79
C SER A 19 0.29 6.44 -11.29
N ILE A 20 -1.00 6.35 -10.93
CA ILE A 20 -1.46 6.19 -9.55
C ILE A 20 -2.26 4.89 -9.48
N ILE A 21 -1.94 4.06 -8.48
CA ILE A 21 -2.63 2.81 -8.20
C ILE A 21 -3.31 2.95 -6.85
N LEU A 22 -4.63 2.75 -6.84
CA LEU A 22 -5.42 2.62 -5.62
C LEU A 22 -5.75 1.15 -5.38
N TYR A 23 -5.52 0.68 -4.16
CA TYR A 23 -5.80 -0.70 -3.78
C TYR A 23 -6.62 -0.74 -2.50
N SER A 24 -7.59 -1.65 -2.45
CA SER A 24 -8.35 -1.93 -1.23
C SER A 24 -8.70 -3.40 -1.16
N ASP A 25 -8.48 -3.99 0.01
CA ASP A 25 -8.91 -5.34 0.34
C ASP A 25 -9.33 -5.44 1.80
N ALA A 26 -10.19 -6.40 2.09
CA ALA A 26 -10.75 -6.61 3.41
C ALA A 26 -9.71 -7.20 4.36
N ILE A 27 -9.53 -6.58 5.53
CA ILE A 27 -8.65 -7.08 6.58
C ILE A 27 -9.40 -7.28 7.88
N THR A 28 -9.27 -8.45 8.49
CA THR A 28 -9.75 -8.73 9.84
C THR A 28 -8.84 -8.12 10.91
N LEU A 29 -9.45 -7.37 11.83
CA LEU A 29 -8.76 -6.66 12.93
C LEU A 29 -8.57 -7.55 14.16
N ASP A 30 -9.53 -8.45 14.43
CA ASP A 30 -9.57 -9.31 15.60
C ASP A 30 -9.37 -10.79 15.26
N HIS A 31 -8.85 -11.55 16.21
CA HIS A 31 -8.62 -13.00 16.06
C HIS A 31 -9.93 -13.80 15.91
N LEU A 32 -11.07 -13.25 16.33
CA LEU A 32 -12.39 -13.86 16.15
C LEU A 32 -13.05 -13.48 14.81
N GLY A 33 -12.39 -12.66 13.98
CA GLY A 33 -12.85 -12.26 12.64
C GLY A 33 -14.15 -11.44 12.62
N LYS A 34 -14.65 -10.96 13.76
CA LYS A 34 -15.94 -10.26 13.87
C LYS A 34 -15.91 -8.86 13.28
N SER A 35 -14.71 -8.30 13.11
CA SER A 35 -14.49 -6.98 12.54
C SER A 35 -13.48 -7.07 11.40
N SER A 36 -13.94 -6.98 10.16
CA SER A 36 -13.10 -6.66 9.01
C SER A 36 -13.26 -5.20 8.60
N GLU A 37 -12.19 -4.56 8.14
CA GLU A 37 -12.16 -3.20 7.58
C GLU A 37 -11.62 -3.21 6.14
N TYR A 38 -11.82 -2.14 5.41
CA TYR A 38 -11.42 -2.01 4.00
C TYR A 38 -10.47 -0.82 3.84
N PRO A 39 -9.20 -0.92 4.26
CA PRO A 39 -8.21 0.13 4.03
C PRO A 39 -8.03 0.40 2.53
N VAL A 40 -7.74 1.65 2.19
CA VAL A 40 -7.42 2.10 0.84
C VAL A 40 -5.98 2.59 0.84
N TYR A 41 -5.16 2.02 -0.03
CA TYR A 41 -3.76 2.37 -0.20
C TYR A 41 -3.53 3.02 -1.55
N LEU A 42 -2.61 3.99 -1.59
CA LEU A 42 -2.10 4.62 -2.80
C LEU A 42 -0.66 4.21 -3.03
N SER A 43 -0.31 3.93 -4.27
CA SER A 43 1.08 3.75 -4.71
C SER A 43 1.29 4.32 -6.11
N LEU A 44 2.54 4.57 -6.49
CA LEU A 44 2.88 5.07 -7.81
C LEU A 44 3.13 3.89 -8.78
N GLY A 45 2.52 3.94 -9.96
CA GLY A 45 2.72 2.91 -10.99
C GLY A 45 4.05 3.05 -11.74
N ASN A 46 4.63 4.26 -11.81
CA ASN A 46 5.90 4.49 -12.50
C ASN A 46 7.11 3.79 -11.85
N ILE A 47 7.06 3.55 -10.53
CA ILE A 47 8.21 3.00 -9.81
C ILE A 47 8.36 1.49 -10.08
N PRO A 48 9.59 0.95 -10.13
CA PRO A 48 9.82 -0.47 -10.37
C PRO A 48 9.10 -1.38 -9.37
N ASN A 49 8.64 -2.55 -9.82
CA ASN A 49 7.89 -3.52 -9.01
C ASN A 49 8.58 -3.83 -7.67
N TRP A 50 9.88 -4.14 -7.69
CA TRP A 50 10.65 -4.43 -6.48
C TRP A 50 10.65 -3.29 -5.46
N ARG A 51 10.58 -2.03 -5.93
CA ARG A 51 10.51 -0.84 -5.07
C ARG A 51 9.11 -0.61 -4.56
N ARG A 52 8.09 -0.76 -5.42
CA ARG A 52 6.67 -0.64 -5.07
C ARG A 52 6.24 -1.66 -4.03
N ASN A 53 6.89 -2.82 -3.99
CA ASN A 53 6.59 -3.90 -3.05
C ASN A 53 6.99 -3.59 -1.60
N LYS A 54 7.73 -2.50 -1.34
CA LYS A 54 8.08 -2.07 0.01
C LYS A 54 6.94 -1.26 0.64
N CYS A 55 6.76 -1.39 1.96
CA CYS A 55 5.69 -0.70 2.70
C CYS A 55 5.75 0.82 2.58
N ASP A 56 6.95 1.40 2.50
CA ASP A 56 7.19 2.84 2.42
C ASP A 56 6.93 3.44 1.03
N ALA A 57 6.76 2.60 0.01
CA ALA A 57 6.37 3.03 -1.34
C ALA A 57 4.84 3.17 -1.49
N LYS A 58 4.07 2.93 -0.42
CA LYS A 58 2.62 2.96 -0.42
C LYS A 58 2.11 3.77 0.77
N ALA A 59 1.02 4.50 0.59
CA ALA A 59 0.40 5.36 1.61
C ALA A 59 -1.02 4.88 1.93
N LEU A 60 -1.40 4.87 3.21
CA LEU A 60 -2.80 4.64 3.62
C LEU A 60 -3.58 5.95 3.41
N LEU A 61 -4.59 5.92 2.54
CA LEU A 61 -5.48 7.07 2.28
C LEU A 61 -6.66 7.14 3.26
N GLY A 62 -7.19 5.98 3.65
CA GLY A 62 -8.39 5.91 4.49
C GLY A 62 -9.00 4.52 4.49
N PHE A 63 -10.28 4.45 4.87
CA PHE A 63 -11.04 3.20 4.97
C PHE A 63 -12.38 3.35 4.26
N LEU A 64 -12.77 2.34 3.47
CA LEU A 64 -14.09 2.32 2.85
C LEU A 64 -15.17 2.02 3.91
N PRO A 65 -16.31 2.73 3.84
CA PRO A 65 -17.37 2.60 4.82
C PRO A 65 -18.11 1.25 4.76
N LYS A 66 -18.73 0.93 5.89
CA LYS A 66 -19.47 -0.30 6.15
C LYS A 66 -20.97 -0.12 5.97
N LEU A 67 -21.52 -0.70 4.90
CA LEU A 67 -22.96 -0.92 4.84
C LEU A 67 -23.33 -2.04 5.81
N LYS A 68 -24.11 -1.71 6.85
CA LYS A 68 -24.72 -2.70 7.73
C LYS A 68 -25.98 -3.23 7.07
N GLN A 69 -26.12 -4.55 7.00
CA GLN A 69 -27.34 -5.16 6.49
C GLN A 69 -28.46 -4.99 7.52
N ILE A 70 -29.52 -4.27 7.16
CA ILE A 70 -30.60 -3.94 8.11
C ILE A 70 -31.53 -5.16 8.33
N HIS A 71 -31.73 -6.06 7.35
CA HIS A 71 -32.43 -7.34 7.56
C HIS A 71 -31.99 -8.44 6.58
N ASN A 72 -31.99 -9.69 7.05
CA ASN A 72 -31.50 -10.91 6.38
C ASN A 72 -32.47 -11.51 5.33
N ARG A 73 -33.13 -10.70 4.49
CA ARG A 73 -33.98 -11.25 3.41
C ARG A 73 -33.15 -11.56 2.16
N LYS A 74 -33.25 -12.79 1.65
CA LYS A 74 -32.52 -13.29 0.47
C LYS A 74 -32.71 -12.40 -0.78
N ASP A 75 -33.85 -11.74 -0.91
CA ASP A 75 -34.21 -10.89 -2.05
C ASP A 75 -33.45 -9.54 -2.09
N ASN A 76 -32.87 -9.10 -0.96
CA ASN A 76 -32.13 -7.83 -0.90
C ASN A 76 -30.65 -7.95 -1.27
N LYS A 77 -30.13 -9.15 -1.60
CA LYS A 77 -28.70 -9.34 -1.88
C LYS A 77 -28.19 -8.55 -3.08
N LYS A 78 -28.96 -8.52 -4.19
CA LYS A 78 -28.58 -7.77 -5.39
C LYS A 78 -28.61 -6.26 -5.13
N SER A 79 -29.68 -5.76 -4.51
CA SER A 79 -29.81 -4.35 -4.13
C SER A 79 -28.70 -3.90 -3.16
N PHE A 80 -28.36 -4.72 -2.17
CA PHE A 80 -27.27 -4.46 -1.24
C PHE A 80 -25.90 -4.43 -1.94
N ALA A 81 -25.63 -5.35 -2.86
CA ALA A 81 -24.41 -5.34 -3.66
C ALA A 81 -24.32 -4.08 -4.54
N SER A 82 -25.43 -3.67 -5.16
CA SER A 82 -25.50 -2.43 -5.94
C SER A 82 -25.26 -1.20 -5.07
N ALA A 83 -25.90 -1.11 -3.89
CA ALA A 83 -25.67 -0.04 -2.92
C ALA A 83 -24.20 0.01 -2.47
N LYS A 84 -23.56 -1.16 -2.30
CA LYS A 84 -22.13 -1.25 -2.01
C LYS A 84 -21.26 -0.73 -3.16
N ARG A 85 -21.55 -1.00 -4.46
CA ARG A 85 -20.84 -0.30 -5.57
C ARG A 85 -21.04 1.19 -5.41
N ILE A 86 -22.28 1.66 -5.37
CA ILE A 86 -22.57 3.09 -5.44
C ILE A 86 -21.81 3.84 -4.34
N LEU A 87 -21.79 3.27 -3.13
CA LEU A 87 -21.03 3.83 -2.02
C LEU A 87 -19.52 3.84 -2.29
N TYR A 88 -18.94 2.71 -2.73
CA TYR A 88 -17.51 2.63 -2.99
C TYR A 88 -17.07 3.54 -4.15
N GLN A 89 -17.86 3.58 -5.22
CA GLN A 89 -17.71 4.50 -6.34
C GLN A 89 -17.64 5.94 -5.84
N HIS A 90 -18.63 6.36 -5.04
CA HIS A 90 -18.68 7.69 -4.47
C HIS A 90 -17.48 8.00 -3.56
N CYS A 91 -17.03 7.03 -2.76
CA CYS A 91 -15.82 7.19 -1.94
C CYS A 91 -14.57 7.37 -2.80
N PHE A 92 -14.41 6.60 -3.88
CA PHE A 92 -13.29 6.76 -4.81
C PHE A 92 -13.35 8.11 -5.52
N ASP A 93 -14.52 8.55 -5.98
CA ASP A 93 -14.69 9.88 -6.59
C ASP A 93 -14.27 10.99 -5.62
N ILE A 94 -14.66 10.91 -4.34
CA ILE A 94 -14.21 11.87 -3.31
C ILE A 94 -12.68 11.84 -3.16
N MET A 95 -12.08 10.65 -3.08
CA MET A 95 -10.63 10.49 -2.92
C MET A 95 -9.83 10.98 -4.14
N THR A 96 -10.37 10.82 -5.35
CA THR A 96 -9.69 11.19 -6.60
C THR A 96 -10.05 12.57 -7.12
N LYS A 97 -11.10 13.22 -6.60
CA LYS A 97 -11.50 14.58 -6.98
C LYS A 97 -10.37 15.62 -6.97
N PRO A 98 -9.39 15.59 -6.03
CA PRO A 98 -8.26 16.52 -6.07
C PRO A 98 -7.30 16.31 -7.25
N ILE A 99 -7.39 15.16 -7.91
CA ILE A 99 -6.45 14.69 -8.95
C ILE A 99 -7.14 14.69 -10.33
N TYR A 100 -8.43 14.44 -10.37
CA TYR A 100 -9.20 14.25 -11.59
C TYR A 100 -10.53 15.00 -11.50
N GLU A 101 -10.80 15.87 -12.48
CA GLU A 101 -11.98 16.75 -12.48
C GLU A 101 -13.27 16.06 -12.94
N ASN A 102 -13.16 14.92 -13.65
CA ASN A 102 -14.29 14.13 -14.14
C ASN A 102 -14.62 12.94 -13.21
N GLU A 103 -15.80 12.35 -13.36
CA GLU A 103 -16.16 11.13 -12.63
C GLU A 103 -15.25 9.95 -13.03
N LEU A 104 -14.70 9.24 -12.05
CA LEU A 104 -13.81 8.10 -12.29
C LEU A 104 -14.66 6.85 -12.50
N ASN A 105 -14.65 6.22 -13.67
CA ASN A 105 -15.26 4.90 -13.80
C ASN A 105 -14.36 3.81 -13.20
N ILE A 106 -14.66 3.33 -11.99
CA ILE A 106 -13.85 2.26 -11.36
C ILE A 106 -13.82 0.97 -12.20
N TYR A 107 -14.84 0.71 -13.03
CA TYR A 107 -14.92 -0.49 -13.89
C TYR A 107 -14.19 -0.34 -15.23
N SER A 108 -13.60 0.83 -15.52
CA SER A 108 -12.53 0.94 -16.51
C SER A 108 -11.15 0.95 -15.83
N ALA A 109 -11.04 1.46 -14.60
CA ALA A 109 -9.77 1.57 -13.89
C ALA A 109 -9.31 0.27 -13.18
N ALA A 110 -10.15 -0.76 -13.12
CA ALA A 110 -9.84 -2.01 -12.44
C ALA A 110 -8.95 -2.92 -13.30
N VAL A 111 -7.79 -3.30 -12.75
CA VAL A 111 -6.83 -4.19 -13.41
C VAL A 111 -6.97 -5.62 -12.88
N PRO A 112 -6.83 -6.65 -13.73
CA PRO A 112 -6.83 -8.03 -13.28
C PRO A 112 -5.67 -8.32 -12.31
N ASP A 113 -5.98 -8.88 -11.14
CA ASP A 113 -4.96 -9.36 -10.21
C ASP A 113 -4.46 -10.74 -10.63
N HIS A 114 -3.18 -10.83 -10.92
CA HIS A 114 -2.52 -12.08 -11.28
C HIS A 114 -2.79 -13.21 -10.28
N MET A 115 -2.69 -12.96 -8.96
CA MET A 115 -2.87 -13.97 -7.92
C MET A 115 -4.30 -14.54 -7.94
N TYR A 116 -5.32 -13.65 -7.94
CA TYR A 116 -6.71 -14.11 -7.90
C TYR A 116 -7.18 -14.72 -9.22
N TYR A 117 -6.68 -14.26 -10.36
CA TYR A 117 -7.09 -14.76 -11.67
C TYR A 117 -6.35 -16.04 -12.06
N CYS A 118 -5.03 -16.08 -11.93
CA CYS A 118 -4.23 -17.27 -12.24
C CYS A 118 -4.26 -18.25 -11.07
N ASP A 119 -3.55 -17.94 -9.99
CA ASP A 119 -3.20 -18.93 -8.94
C ASP A 119 -4.45 -19.48 -8.26
N LEU A 120 -5.26 -18.59 -7.68
CA LEU A 120 -6.51 -18.93 -6.99
C LEU A 120 -7.69 -19.10 -7.95
N GLY A 121 -7.49 -18.89 -9.25
CA GLY A 121 -8.52 -18.93 -10.28
C GLY A 121 -8.33 -20.08 -11.25
N LEU A 122 -7.68 -19.80 -12.38
CA LEU A 122 -7.51 -20.76 -13.47
C LEU A 122 -6.75 -22.02 -13.04
N PHE A 123 -5.70 -21.90 -12.23
CA PHE A 123 -4.94 -23.07 -11.77
C PHE A 123 -5.70 -23.89 -10.76
N ASN A 124 -6.45 -23.23 -9.87
CA ASN A 124 -7.38 -23.90 -9.00
C ASN A 124 -8.38 -24.75 -9.82
N TYR A 125 -8.96 -24.18 -10.89
CA TYR A 125 -9.81 -24.96 -11.81
C TYR A 125 -9.04 -26.10 -12.47
N GLN A 126 -7.84 -25.85 -13.00
CA GLN A 126 -7.04 -26.87 -13.67
C GLN A 126 -6.72 -28.06 -12.77
N VAL A 127 -6.27 -27.82 -11.53
CA VAL A 127 -5.96 -28.89 -10.56
C VAL A 127 -7.22 -29.69 -10.23
N ASN A 128 -8.31 -29.00 -9.84
CA ASN A 128 -9.54 -29.69 -9.47
C ASN A 128 -10.16 -30.48 -10.63
N PHE A 129 -10.15 -29.93 -11.84
CA PHE A 129 -10.70 -30.62 -13.00
C PHE A 129 -9.81 -31.80 -13.43
N THR A 130 -8.50 -31.68 -13.23
CA THR A 130 -7.58 -32.81 -13.45
C THR A 130 -7.86 -33.96 -12.50
N LEU A 131 -8.06 -33.69 -11.21
CA LEU A 131 -8.44 -34.73 -10.25
C LEU A 131 -9.80 -35.33 -10.60
N LYS A 132 -10.79 -34.50 -10.97
CA LYS A 132 -12.10 -34.98 -11.39
C LYS A 132 -12.01 -35.88 -12.64
N TYR A 133 -11.15 -35.53 -13.59
CA TYR A 133 -10.87 -36.35 -14.77
C TYR A 133 -10.28 -37.70 -14.37
N ILE A 134 -9.25 -37.71 -13.52
CA ILE A 134 -8.60 -38.94 -13.06
C ILE A 134 -9.60 -39.82 -12.32
N GLN A 135 -10.39 -39.25 -11.40
CA GLN A 135 -11.44 -39.97 -10.67
C GLN A 135 -12.46 -40.59 -11.63
N LEU A 136 -12.90 -39.87 -12.67
CA LEU A 136 -13.90 -40.35 -13.60
C LEU A 136 -13.40 -41.52 -14.45
N HIS A 137 -12.13 -41.50 -14.87
CA HIS A 137 -11.58 -42.50 -15.80
C HIS A 137 -10.86 -43.67 -15.11
N TYR A 138 -10.30 -43.45 -13.92
CA TYR A 138 -9.44 -44.41 -13.22
C TYR A 138 -9.90 -44.69 -11.78
N GLY A 139 -10.99 -44.06 -11.32
CA GLY A 139 -11.50 -44.25 -9.96
C GLY A 139 -10.55 -43.76 -8.86
N GLU A 140 -10.80 -44.22 -7.64
CA GLU A 140 -9.97 -43.91 -6.46
C GLU A 140 -8.51 -44.35 -6.63
N GLU A 141 -8.26 -45.47 -7.33
CA GLU A 141 -6.89 -45.95 -7.59
C GLU A 141 -6.06 -44.93 -8.38
N GLY A 142 -6.69 -44.20 -9.32
CA GLY A 142 -6.03 -43.12 -10.04
C GLY A 142 -5.68 -41.94 -9.14
N ILE A 143 -6.52 -41.61 -8.17
CA ILE A 143 -6.27 -40.55 -7.18
C ILE A 143 -5.19 -40.96 -6.19
N ASP A 144 -5.22 -42.21 -5.73
CA ASP A 144 -4.17 -42.76 -4.87
C ASP A 144 -2.81 -42.74 -5.57
N GLU A 145 -2.78 -43.11 -6.85
CA GLU A 145 -1.57 -43.05 -7.67
C GLU A 145 -1.09 -41.60 -7.90
N PHE A 146 -2.00 -40.66 -8.13
CA PHE A 146 -1.67 -39.23 -8.20
C PHE A 146 -1.03 -38.75 -6.89
N ASN A 147 -1.66 -39.05 -5.75
CA ASN A 147 -1.18 -38.65 -4.42
C ASN A 147 0.17 -39.30 -4.08
N ARG A 148 0.35 -40.58 -4.43
CA ARG A 148 1.62 -41.30 -4.26
C ARG A 148 2.75 -40.62 -5.03
N ARG A 149 2.54 -40.34 -6.33
CA ARG A 149 3.55 -39.67 -7.18
C ARG A 149 3.89 -38.28 -6.68
N LEU A 150 2.89 -37.53 -6.25
CA LEU A 150 3.07 -36.19 -5.68
C LEU A 150 3.90 -36.24 -4.38
N ALA A 151 3.67 -37.26 -3.54
CA ALA A 151 4.44 -37.46 -2.30
C ALA A 151 5.88 -37.94 -2.55
N GLU A 152 6.14 -38.62 -3.67
CA GLU A 152 7.45 -39.14 -4.08
C GLU A 152 8.39 -38.07 -4.68
N ILE A 153 7.88 -36.87 -4.98
CA ILE A 153 8.73 -35.79 -5.51
C ILE A 153 9.85 -35.49 -4.50
N PRO A 154 11.13 -35.58 -4.91
CA PRO A 154 12.25 -35.31 -4.02
C PRO A 154 12.18 -33.90 -3.43
N ARG A 155 12.63 -33.76 -2.18
CA ARG A 155 12.69 -32.46 -1.52
C ARG A 155 13.66 -31.54 -2.24
N PHE A 156 13.22 -30.30 -2.49
CA PHE A 156 14.04 -29.21 -3.01
C PHE A 156 13.73 -27.93 -2.22
N SER A 157 14.73 -27.09 -1.95
CA SER A 157 14.60 -25.96 -1.02
C SER A 157 13.53 -24.94 -1.41
N GLU A 158 13.25 -24.79 -2.70
CA GLU A 158 12.26 -23.84 -3.24
C GLU A 158 10.95 -24.48 -3.66
N LEU A 159 10.75 -25.75 -3.29
CA LEU A 159 9.61 -26.56 -3.71
C LEU A 159 8.89 -27.14 -2.49
N LYS A 160 7.62 -26.79 -2.34
CA LYS A 160 6.79 -27.36 -1.27
C LYS A 160 6.54 -28.85 -1.53
N SER A 161 6.80 -29.68 -0.52
CA SER A 161 6.48 -31.11 -0.54
C SER A 161 5.04 -31.37 -0.10
N PHE A 162 4.31 -32.22 -0.84
CA PHE A 162 2.92 -32.58 -0.57
C PHE A 162 2.83 -34.05 -0.14
N LYS A 163 3.39 -34.37 1.04
CA LYS A 163 3.56 -35.75 1.52
C LYS A 163 2.26 -36.50 1.81
N HIS A 164 1.17 -35.77 2.05
CA HIS A 164 -0.13 -36.35 2.38
C HIS A 164 -1.13 -36.17 1.22
N GLY A 165 -0.63 -35.99 0.00
CA GLY A 165 -1.48 -35.72 -1.16
C GLY A 165 -2.17 -34.36 -1.06
N LEU A 166 -3.35 -34.25 -1.66
CA LEU A 166 -4.10 -32.99 -1.75
C LEU A 166 -5.22 -32.87 -0.72
N ASP A 167 -4.78 -33.02 0.53
CA ASP A 167 -5.52 -32.93 1.79
C ASP A 167 -6.50 -31.74 1.93
N ASN A 168 -6.24 -30.61 1.28
CA ASN A 168 -6.97 -29.37 1.58
C ASN A 168 -7.14 -28.39 0.39
N ILE A 169 -7.25 -28.87 -0.87
CA ILE A 169 -7.15 -28.01 -2.09
C ILE A 169 -8.05 -26.76 -2.04
N ALA A 170 -9.27 -26.87 -1.53
CA ALA A 170 -10.20 -25.75 -1.43
C ALA A 170 -9.67 -24.59 -0.55
N HIS A 171 -8.70 -24.86 0.33
CA HIS A 171 -8.04 -23.92 1.22
C HIS A 171 -6.59 -23.61 0.84
N PHE A 172 -6.13 -24.07 -0.32
CA PHE A 172 -4.77 -23.78 -0.77
C PHE A 172 -4.59 -22.26 -0.95
N THR A 173 -3.50 -21.78 -0.38
CA THR A 173 -2.94 -20.45 -0.60
C THR A 173 -2.42 -20.31 -2.03
N ALA A 174 -2.25 -19.08 -2.51
CA ALA A 174 -1.68 -18.83 -3.84
C ALA A 174 -0.29 -19.47 -3.99
N ALA A 175 0.55 -19.35 -2.96
CA ALA A 175 1.88 -19.98 -2.93
C ALA A 175 1.82 -21.51 -3.04
N GLU A 176 0.81 -22.17 -2.49
CA GLU A 176 0.61 -23.61 -2.64
C GLU A 176 0.24 -23.99 -4.07
N PHE A 177 -0.66 -23.24 -4.71
CA PHE A 177 -0.97 -23.43 -6.13
C PHE A 177 0.25 -23.19 -7.02
N GLN A 178 1.07 -22.18 -6.73
CA GLN A 178 2.32 -21.96 -7.46
C GLN A 178 3.29 -23.14 -7.33
N ASN A 179 3.42 -23.72 -6.14
CA ASN A 179 4.24 -24.92 -5.93
C ASN A 179 3.64 -26.15 -6.61
N MET A 180 2.32 -26.28 -6.64
CA MET A 180 1.61 -27.33 -7.35
C MET A 180 1.85 -27.24 -8.86
N MET A 181 1.73 -26.05 -9.46
CA MET A 181 1.96 -25.84 -10.90
C MET A 181 3.34 -26.30 -11.37
N LYS A 182 4.37 -26.10 -10.54
CA LYS A 182 5.75 -26.53 -10.84
C LYS A 182 5.88 -28.05 -10.92
N GLN A 183 4.98 -28.80 -10.28
CA GLN A 183 5.07 -30.25 -10.09
C GLN A 183 4.01 -31.03 -10.86
N LEU A 184 2.85 -30.43 -11.09
CA LEU A 184 1.63 -31.09 -11.57
C LEU A 184 1.87 -31.88 -12.86
N ILE A 185 2.61 -31.32 -13.82
CA ILE A 185 2.85 -31.97 -15.12
C ILE A 185 3.62 -33.30 -14.98
N PHE A 186 4.50 -33.41 -13.99
CA PHE A 186 5.27 -34.62 -13.73
C PHE A 186 4.42 -35.68 -13.03
N VAL A 187 3.53 -35.25 -12.13
CA VAL A 187 2.64 -36.15 -11.40
C VAL A 187 1.63 -36.81 -12.33
N ILE A 188 1.03 -36.03 -13.23
CA ILE A 188 -0.06 -36.49 -14.11
C ILE A 188 0.45 -37.24 -15.35
N ASP A 189 1.76 -37.30 -15.56
CA ASP A 189 2.32 -37.93 -16.75
C ASP A 189 1.94 -39.42 -16.83
N GLY A 190 1.28 -39.84 -17.91
CA GLY A 190 0.80 -41.21 -18.07
C GLY A 190 -0.45 -41.56 -17.25
N LEU A 191 -0.96 -40.65 -16.40
CA LEU A 191 -2.30 -40.76 -15.78
C LEU A 191 -3.40 -40.09 -16.60
N ILE A 192 -3.01 -39.34 -17.62
CA ILE A 192 -3.91 -38.71 -18.58
C ILE A 192 -3.49 -39.20 -19.96
N ILE A 193 -4.48 -39.56 -20.80
CA ILE A 193 -4.25 -40.10 -22.15
C ILE A 193 -3.23 -39.23 -22.90
N ALA A 194 -2.21 -39.85 -23.50
CA ALA A 194 -1.08 -39.17 -24.14
C ALA A 194 -1.48 -38.07 -25.16
N LYS A 195 -2.65 -38.22 -25.81
CA LYS A 195 -3.24 -37.22 -26.73
C LYS A 195 -3.60 -35.89 -26.06
N HIS A 196 -3.80 -35.89 -24.73
CA HIS A 196 -4.12 -34.72 -23.92
C HIS A 196 -2.92 -34.20 -23.11
N LYS A 197 -1.76 -34.88 -23.15
CA LYS A 197 -0.53 -34.47 -22.45
C LYS A 197 0.00 -33.11 -22.94
N SER A 198 -0.06 -32.85 -24.25
CA SER A 198 0.30 -31.56 -24.85
C SER A 198 -0.64 -30.41 -24.46
N ASN A 199 -1.86 -30.73 -23.99
CA ASN A 199 -2.86 -29.75 -23.58
C ASN A 199 -2.64 -29.23 -22.15
N LEU A 200 -1.87 -29.95 -21.33
CA LEU A 200 -1.56 -29.58 -19.94
C LEU A 200 -0.17 -28.94 -19.78
N ASN A 201 0.69 -29.03 -20.79
CA ASN A 201 2.05 -28.46 -20.82
C ASN A 201 2.08 -26.92 -20.98
N GLN A 202 1.08 -26.21 -20.48
CA GLN A 202 0.83 -24.81 -20.84
C GLN A 202 1.02 -23.84 -19.69
N ASN A 203 1.95 -24.17 -18.78
CA ASN A 203 2.58 -23.20 -17.90
C ASN A 203 3.30 -22.08 -18.67
N GLN A 204 3.49 -22.21 -19.99
CA GLN A 204 4.12 -21.18 -20.81
C GLN A 204 3.36 -19.84 -20.76
N MET A 205 2.03 -19.83 -20.88
CA MET A 205 1.28 -18.56 -20.80
C MET A 205 1.42 -17.93 -19.41
N TYR A 206 1.51 -18.77 -18.37
CA TYR A 206 1.70 -18.33 -17.00
C TYR A 206 3.08 -17.72 -16.79
N ILE A 207 4.13 -18.40 -17.23
CA ILE A 207 5.50 -17.88 -17.21
C ILE A 207 5.56 -16.57 -18.00
N PHE A 208 4.92 -16.52 -19.17
CA PHE A 208 4.88 -15.32 -20.00
C PHE A 208 4.15 -14.15 -19.32
N SER A 209 3.10 -14.43 -18.54
CA SER A 209 2.33 -13.42 -17.80
C SER A 209 3.12 -12.74 -16.67
N HIS A 210 4.24 -13.32 -16.21
CA HIS A 210 5.11 -12.74 -15.17
C HIS A 210 6.10 -11.70 -15.71
N LYS A 211 6.18 -11.52 -17.04
CA LYS A 211 7.09 -10.52 -17.61
C LYS A 211 6.71 -9.13 -17.13
N ASP A 212 7.71 -8.36 -16.71
CA ASP A 212 7.51 -6.98 -16.27
C ASP A 212 7.28 -6.00 -17.44
N THR A 213 7.61 -6.43 -18.67
CA THR A 213 7.47 -5.63 -19.89
C THR A 213 7.08 -6.48 -21.09
N PHE A 214 6.37 -5.85 -22.03
CA PHE A 214 5.89 -6.46 -23.27
C PHE A 214 6.09 -5.50 -24.46
N THR A 215 6.52 -6.05 -25.58
CA THR A 215 6.44 -5.43 -26.92
C THR A 215 5.12 -5.80 -27.59
N ASP A 216 4.74 -5.10 -28.67
CA ASP A 216 3.48 -5.40 -29.38
C ASP A 216 3.45 -6.81 -29.99
N SER A 217 4.60 -7.26 -30.52
CA SER A 217 4.75 -8.64 -31.02
C SER A 217 4.58 -9.67 -29.91
N GLU A 218 5.17 -9.40 -28.74
CA GLU A 218 5.02 -10.28 -27.57
C GLU A 218 3.59 -10.32 -27.03
N LEU A 219 2.84 -9.22 -27.12
CA LEU A 219 1.42 -9.18 -26.75
C LEU A 219 0.57 -10.02 -27.70
N ASN A 220 0.85 -9.97 -29.00
CA ASN A 220 0.17 -10.82 -29.98
C ASN A 220 0.46 -12.30 -29.69
N ASN A 221 1.74 -12.64 -29.47
CA ASN A 221 2.12 -14.00 -29.07
C ASN A 221 1.44 -14.41 -27.76
N PHE A 222 1.34 -13.51 -26.78
CA PHE A 222 0.65 -13.81 -25.51
C PHE A 222 -0.84 -14.10 -25.73
N GLN A 223 -1.53 -13.33 -26.58
CA GLN A 223 -2.93 -13.57 -26.93
C GLN A 223 -3.12 -14.93 -27.61
N GLU A 224 -2.20 -15.32 -28.50
CA GLU A 224 -2.21 -16.62 -29.16
C GLU A 224 -2.03 -17.76 -28.14
N MET A 225 -1.08 -17.63 -27.22
CA MET A 225 -0.85 -18.60 -26.15
C MET A 225 -2.08 -18.76 -25.24
N ILE A 226 -2.72 -17.65 -24.85
CA ILE A 226 -3.95 -17.66 -24.05
C ILE A 226 -5.07 -18.38 -24.81
N THR A 227 -5.24 -18.07 -26.09
CA THR A 227 -6.30 -18.64 -26.93
C THR A 227 -6.11 -20.14 -27.15
N ASP A 228 -4.89 -20.56 -27.46
CA ASP A 228 -4.55 -21.97 -27.59
C ASP A 228 -4.76 -22.73 -26.27
N TRP A 229 -4.35 -22.14 -25.15
CA TRP A 229 -4.61 -22.71 -23.83
C TRP A 229 -6.10 -22.85 -23.52
N ALA A 230 -6.89 -21.80 -23.72
CA ALA A 230 -8.32 -21.83 -23.44
C ALA A 230 -9.03 -22.91 -24.28
N LYS A 231 -8.68 -23.04 -25.57
CA LYS A 231 -9.22 -24.09 -26.46
C LYS A 231 -8.90 -25.50 -25.92
N LYS A 232 -7.65 -25.73 -25.51
CA LYS A 232 -7.19 -27.01 -24.99
C LYS A 232 -7.81 -27.34 -23.63
N PHE A 233 -7.90 -26.35 -22.75
CA PHE A 233 -8.55 -26.45 -21.44
C PHE A 233 -10.03 -26.82 -21.59
N LEU A 234 -10.76 -26.12 -22.48
CA LEU A 234 -12.17 -26.41 -22.75
C LEU A 234 -12.35 -27.79 -23.39
N ALA A 235 -11.56 -28.13 -24.41
CA ALA A 235 -11.64 -29.43 -25.06
C ALA A 235 -11.40 -30.61 -24.10
N LEU A 236 -10.53 -30.42 -23.11
CA LEU A 236 -10.21 -31.44 -22.13
C LEU A 236 -11.28 -31.56 -21.05
N PHE A 237 -11.71 -30.45 -20.46
CA PHE A 237 -12.51 -30.48 -19.23
C PHE A 237 -14.00 -30.22 -19.43
N ALA A 238 -14.43 -29.56 -20.51
CA ALA A 238 -15.85 -29.30 -20.75
C ALA A 238 -16.72 -30.56 -20.77
N PRO A 239 -16.25 -31.73 -21.27
CA PRO A 239 -17.02 -32.97 -21.21
C PRO A 239 -17.20 -33.56 -19.80
N ILE A 240 -16.36 -33.19 -18.82
CA ILE A 240 -16.32 -33.79 -17.47
C ILE A 240 -17.00 -32.91 -16.41
N VAL A 241 -17.05 -31.60 -16.63
CA VAL A 241 -17.64 -30.67 -15.68
C VAL A 241 -19.11 -30.43 -16.02
N ASP A 242 -19.96 -30.43 -14.99
CA ASP A 242 -21.40 -30.16 -15.11
C ASP A 242 -21.67 -28.64 -15.14
N THR A 243 -20.80 -27.91 -15.82
CA THR A 243 -20.88 -26.46 -15.94
C THR A 243 -20.67 -26.12 -17.39
N GLU A 244 -21.39 -25.13 -17.91
CA GLU A 244 -21.17 -24.59 -19.25
C GLU A 244 -19.79 -23.90 -19.42
N MET A 245 -18.85 -24.08 -18.48
CA MET A 245 -17.53 -23.46 -18.43
C MET A 245 -17.56 -21.93 -18.48
N ARG A 246 -18.69 -21.31 -18.09
CA ARG A 246 -18.91 -19.86 -18.08
C ARG A 246 -18.27 -19.19 -16.86
N TYR A 247 -16.97 -19.39 -16.68
CA TYR A 247 -16.23 -18.80 -15.57
C TYR A 247 -15.81 -17.36 -15.89
N PRO A 248 -16.19 -16.36 -15.07
CA PRO A 248 -15.80 -14.97 -15.30
C PRO A 248 -14.28 -14.79 -15.37
N LYS A 249 -13.51 -15.54 -14.56
CA LYS A 249 -12.04 -15.52 -14.59
C LYS A 249 -11.48 -16.01 -15.92
N LEU A 250 -12.04 -17.07 -16.49
CA LEU A 250 -11.65 -17.59 -17.80
C LEU A 250 -11.97 -16.61 -18.92
N HIS A 251 -13.18 -16.02 -18.90
CA HIS A 251 -13.56 -14.99 -19.86
C HIS A 251 -12.63 -13.78 -19.79
N ASN A 252 -12.41 -13.24 -18.59
CA ASN A 252 -11.52 -12.10 -18.42
C ASN A 252 -10.10 -12.42 -18.88
N TRP A 253 -9.60 -13.62 -18.57
CA TRP A 253 -8.28 -14.06 -19.02
C TRP A 253 -8.15 -14.10 -20.54
N CYS A 254 -9.16 -14.63 -21.22
CA CYS A 254 -9.15 -14.77 -22.68
C CYS A 254 -9.26 -13.45 -23.44
N TYR A 255 -10.06 -12.51 -22.93
CA TYR A 255 -10.50 -11.34 -23.70
C TYR A 255 -9.97 -10.00 -23.18
N HIS A 256 -9.67 -9.88 -21.90
CA HIS A 256 -9.39 -8.58 -21.27
C HIS A 256 -7.95 -8.44 -20.77
N ILE A 257 -7.19 -9.53 -20.64
CA ILE A 257 -5.82 -9.47 -20.09
C ILE A 257 -4.87 -8.71 -21.00
N VAL A 258 -4.83 -9.04 -22.29
CA VAL A 258 -3.91 -8.37 -23.22
C VAL A 258 -4.26 -6.89 -23.35
N THR A 259 -5.55 -6.56 -23.42
CA THR A 259 -6.05 -5.18 -23.38
C THR A 259 -5.63 -4.48 -22.08
N SER A 260 -5.76 -5.15 -20.93
CA SER A 260 -5.32 -4.60 -19.63
C SER A 260 -3.82 -4.34 -19.61
N VAL A 261 -3.01 -5.21 -20.22
CA VAL A 261 -1.56 -4.99 -20.32
C VAL A 261 -1.23 -3.83 -21.25
N GLN A 262 -1.99 -3.65 -22.32
CA GLN A 262 -1.86 -2.52 -23.24
C GLN A 262 -2.23 -1.20 -22.56
N GLU A 263 -3.30 -1.18 -21.75
CA GLU A 263 -3.84 0.03 -21.11
C GLU A 263 -3.13 0.40 -19.81
N TYR A 264 -2.70 -0.58 -19.00
CA TYR A 264 -2.21 -0.33 -17.63
C TYR A 264 -0.78 -0.83 -17.40
N GLY A 265 -0.25 -1.68 -18.29
CA GLY A 265 1.08 -2.30 -18.15
C GLY A 265 1.03 -3.72 -17.60
N ALA A 266 2.21 -4.31 -17.35
CA ALA A 266 2.34 -5.72 -17.01
C ALA A 266 1.55 -6.12 -15.75
N ILE A 267 0.86 -7.26 -15.82
CA ILE A 267 -0.04 -7.80 -14.77
C ILE A 267 0.72 -8.06 -13.47
N ASN A 268 1.97 -8.53 -13.57
CA ASN A 268 2.83 -8.78 -12.41
C ASN A 268 3.00 -7.54 -11.51
N GLY A 269 2.86 -6.33 -12.08
CA GLY A 269 2.90 -5.09 -11.33
C GLY A 269 1.73 -4.87 -10.36
N PHE A 270 0.63 -5.60 -10.53
CA PHE A 270 -0.62 -5.37 -9.79
C PHE A 270 -0.94 -6.48 -8.78
N SER A 271 0.00 -7.39 -8.50
CA SER A 271 -0.20 -8.48 -7.52
C SER A 271 -0.52 -7.94 -6.13
N THR A 272 -1.49 -8.58 -5.49
CA THR A 272 -2.03 -8.18 -4.19
C THR A 272 -1.24 -8.73 -3.00
N ASP A 273 -0.34 -9.70 -3.21
CA ASP A 273 0.54 -10.29 -2.18
C ASP A 273 1.28 -9.22 -1.36
N THR A 274 1.67 -8.14 -2.02
CA THR A 274 2.49 -7.09 -1.42
C THR A 274 1.74 -6.27 -0.38
N TYR A 275 0.40 -6.28 -0.43
CA TYR A 275 -0.46 -5.53 0.47
C TYR A 275 -0.77 -6.28 1.77
N GLU A 276 -0.55 -7.59 1.84
CA GLU A 276 -0.71 -8.34 3.09
C GLU A 276 0.26 -7.83 4.17
N SER A 277 1.50 -7.56 3.78
CA SER A 277 2.49 -6.92 4.66
C SER A 277 2.02 -5.54 5.13
N LEU A 278 1.39 -4.75 4.25
CA LEU A 278 0.82 -3.45 4.61
C LEU A 278 -0.34 -3.55 5.58
N HIS A 279 -1.19 -4.56 5.46
CA HIS A 279 -2.26 -4.78 6.44
C HIS A 279 -1.70 -5.00 7.85
N LYS A 280 -0.55 -5.69 7.96
CA LYS A 280 0.14 -5.83 9.25
C LYS A 280 0.58 -4.48 9.81
N TYR A 281 1.30 -3.68 9.02
CA TYR A 281 1.90 -2.43 9.48
C TYR A 281 0.91 -1.27 9.62
N CYS A 282 0.04 -1.06 8.63
CA CYS A 282 -0.85 0.11 8.58
C CYS A 282 -2.20 -0.12 9.29
N VAL A 283 -2.55 -1.36 9.62
CA VAL A 283 -3.86 -1.66 10.23
C VAL A 283 -3.72 -2.43 11.52
N LYS A 284 -3.13 -3.65 11.48
CA LYS A 284 -3.10 -4.53 12.67
C LYS A 284 -2.27 -3.98 13.81
N ILE A 285 -1.08 -3.43 13.55
CA ILE A 285 -0.22 -2.84 14.60
C ILE A 285 -0.90 -1.60 15.23
N PRO A 286 -1.31 -0.57 14.47
CA PRO A 286 -2.03 0.58 15.03
C PRO A 286 -3.33 0.20 15.74
N TYR A 287 -4.07 -0.79 15.22
CA TYR A 287 -5.28 -1.30 15.88
C TYR A 287 -4.98 -1.88 17.27
N ARG A 288 -3.87 -2.63 17.42
CA ARG A 288 -3.44 -3.18 18.71
C ARG A 288 -3.00 -2.08 19.69
N MET A 289 -2.44 -0.99 19.19
CA MET A 289 -2.06 0.19 19.98
C MET A 289 -3.27 1.06 20.37
N SER A 290 -4.39 0.91 19.65
CA SER A 290 -5.62 1.66 19.93
C SER A 290 -6.35 1.14 21.17
N ASN A 291 -7.18 1.99 21.77
CA ASN A 291 -8.11 1.57 22.82
C ASN A 291 -9.37 0.85 22.28
N ARG A 292 -9.41 0.58 20.96
CA ARG A 292 -10.50 -0.06 20.21
C ARG A 292 -11.85 0.67 20.19
N ARG A 293 -11.95 1.88 20.74
CA ARG A 293 -13.11 2.78 20.62
C ARG A 293 -12.86 3.80 19.51
N ASP A 294 -13.70 3.84 18.48
CA ASP A 294 -13.41 4.63 17.27
C ASP A 294 -12.00 4.34 16.69
N ALA A 295 -11.72 3.04 16.53
CA ALA A 295 -10.39 2.55 16.21
C ALA A 295 -9.86 3.06 14.85
N ILE A 296 -10.74 3.32 13.88
CA ILE A 296 -10.35 3.80 12.55
C ILE A 296 -9.66 5.16 12.64
N SER A 297 -10.26 6.10 13.38
CA SER A 297 -9.68 7.44 13.61
C SER A 297 -8.30 7.35 14.26
N GLN A 298 -8.14 6.45 15.22
CA GLN A 298 -6.85 6.20 15.88
C GLN A 298 -5.83 5.59 14.92
N ILE A 299 -6.21 4.56 14.15
CA ILE A 299 -5.32 3.93 13.16
C ILE A 299 -4.82 4.97 12.15
N VAL A 300 -5.72 5.77 11.56
CA VAL A 300 -5.35 6.81 10.60
C VAL A 300 -4.38 7.81 11.24
N LYS A 301 -4.65 8.27 12.46
CA LYS A 301 -3.76 9.21 13.18
C LYS A 301 -2.39 8.60 13.45
N THR A 302 -2.32 7.37 13.94
CA THR A 302 -1.05 6.67 14.23
C THR A 302 -0.24 6.46 12.97
N VAL A 303 -0.84 5.91 11.91
CA VAL A 303 -0.11 5.68 10.64
C VAL A 303 0.38 7.00 10.07
N ARG A 304 -0.45 8.05 10.11
CA ARG A 304 -0.07 9.37 9.63
C ARG A 304 1.07 9.95 10.46
N HIS A 305 1.03 9.82 11.79
CA HIS A 305 2.08 10.23 12.70
C HIS A 305 3.41 9.48 12.42
N ASP A 306 3.37 8.17 12.24
CA ASP A 306 4.55 7.35 11.92
C ASP A 306 5.14 7.67 10.54
N SER A 307 4.28 7.88 9.54
CA SER A 307 4.70 8.28 8.19
C SER A 307 5.36 9.65 8.21
N ILE A 308 4.80 10.58 9.01
CA ILE A 308 5.43 11.87 9.28
C ILE A 308 6.77 11.59 9.95
N LEU A 309 6.84 11.00 11.16
CA LEU A 309 8.10 10.72 11.90
C LEU A 309 9.21 10.08 11.05
N LYS A 310 8.91 9.10 10.21
CA LYS A 310 9.91 8.48 9.32
C LYS A 310 10.44 9.46 8.29
N TYR A 311 9.58 10.32 7.76
CA TYR A 311 10.01 11.45 6.94
C TYR A 311 10.87 12.41 7.77
N LEU A 312 10.51 12.65 9.04
CA LEU A 312 11.22 13.42 10.09
C LEU A 312 12.42 12.70 10.72
N GLN A 313 13.02 11.77 10.00
CA GLN A 313 14.15 10.96 10.47
C GLN A 313 15.06 10.63 9.30
N ARG A 314 14.43 10.19 8.21
CA ARG A 314 14.99 10.02 6.85
C ARG A 314 15.98 11.10 6.47
N ILE A 315 15.79 12.34 6.93
CA ILE A 315 16.86 13.33 7.09
C ILE A 315 16.71 14.23 8.34
N THR A 316 16.45 13.66 9.52
CA THR A 316 17.15 14.16 10.74
C THR A 316 18.40 13.31 10.96
N SER A 317 19.07 12.99 9.85
CA SER A 317 20.14 12.00 9.76
C SER A 317 21.17 12.48 8.75
N PRO A 318 22.44 12.70 9.14
CA PRO A 318 23.50 12.97 8.20
C PRO A 318 23.72 11.75 7.28
N SER A 319 23.81 11.99 5.98
CA SER A 319 23.94 10.98 4.92
C SER A 319 25.05 9.92 5.18
N PRO A 320 24.84 8.63 4.83
CA PRO A 320 25.83 7.56 5.00
C PRO A 320 26.97 7.55 3.96
N PHE A 321 27.34 8.70 3.40
CA PHE A 321 28.49 8.82 2.48
C PHE A 321 29.83 9.14 3.15
N ILE A 322 29.88 9.23 4.48
CA ILE A 322 31.15 9.28 5.20
C ILE A 322 31.52 7.87 5.66
N LYS A 323 32.43 7.24 4.91
CA LYS A 323 33.16 6.05 5.36
C LYS A 323 33.94 6.41 6.63
N HIS A 324 33.36 6.13 7.80
CA HIS A 324 34.17 5.90 8.99
C HIS A 324 34.25 4.39 9.22
N HIS A 325 35.34 3.81 8.71
CA HIS A 325 35.91 2.62 9.34
C HIS A 325 36.06 2.91 10.83
N HIS A 326 35.39 2.13 11.68
CA HIS A 326 36.05 1.32 12.70
C HIS A 326 35.08 0.32 13.33
N ARG A 327 35.70 -0.76 13.82
CA ARG A 327 35.15 -2.07 14.12
C ARG A 327 34.32 -2.12 15.41
N SER A 328 33.35 -3.03 15.40
CA SER A 328 32.92 -3.96 16.47
C SER A 328 32.79 -3.46 17.91
N SER A 329 31.61 -3.71 18.50
CA SER A 329 31.48 -4.67 19.62
C SER A 329 30.01 -4.82 20.05
N SER A 330 29.55 -6.08 20.16
CA SER A 330 28.69 -6.66 21.23
C SER A 330 27.41 -5.92 21.68
N LEU A 331 26.33 -6.52 22.16
CA LEU A 331 25.84 -7.86 22.49
C LEU A 331 24.39 -7.59 22.96
N LEU A 332 23.47 -8.52 22.74
CA LEU A 332 22.28 -8.82 23.57
C LEU A 332 21.41 -7.67 24.15
N GLY A 333 20.15 -7.65 23.68
CA GLY A 333 19.00 -7.81 24.57
C GLY A 333 18.34 -6.55 25.16
N GLY A 334 17.00 -6.55 25.14
CA GLY A 334 16.18 -5.76 26.06
C GLY A 334 15.55 -4.51 25.44
N PHE A 335 14.25 -4.36 25.65
CA PHE A 335 13.38 -3.26 25.24
C PHE A 335 13.82 -1.86 25.70
N GLU A 336 13.50 -0.85 24.89
CA GLU A 336 12.64 0.29 25.27
C GLU A 336 11.81 0.73 24.04
N ASP A 337 10.63 1.34 24.24
CA ASP A 337 9.82 1.99 23.20
C ASP A 337 9.98 3.53 23.32
N SER A 338 11.18 4.03 23.04
CA SER A 338 11.71 5.34 23.50
C SER A 338 11.10 6.60 22.85
N PHE A 339 10.00 7.12 23.38
CA PHE A 339 9.52 8.49 23.18
C PHE A 339 10.15 9.43 24.21
N VAL A 340 10.72 10.54 23.74
CA VAL A 340 11.05 11.68 24.61
C VAL A 340 10.00 12.76 24.33
N LEU A 341 8.98 12.82 25.19
CA LEU A 341 8.35 14.07 25.57
C LEU A 341 8.54 14.24 27.08
N PRO A 342 9.65 14.85 27.55
CA PRO A 342 9.73 15.46 28.85
C PRO A 342 9.29 16.92 28.71
N ASP A 343 8.63 17.40 29.75
CA ASP A 343 8.20 18.78 29.95
C ASP A 343 9.34 19.80 29.80
N PHE A 344 9.69 20.11 28.56
CA PHE A 344 10.44 21.32 28.24
C PHE A 344 9.43 22.37 27.80
N ASN A 345 9.63 23.61 28.22
CA ASN A 345 8.83 24.70 27.69
C ASN A 345 9.14 24.77 26.19
N ASN A 346 8.28 24.15 25.37
CA ASN A 346 8.48 23.95 23.93
C ASN A 346 8.40 25.26 23.16
N SER A 347 8.88 26.36 23.70
CA SER A 347 8.88 27.66 23.05
C SER A 347 10.27 27.91 22.47
N ILE A 348 10.30 28.41 21.24
CA ILE A 348 11.51 28.53 20.43
C ILE A 348 11.58 29.93 19.82
N ALA A 349 12.81 30.44 19.68
CA ALA A 349 13.10 31.66 18.92
C ALA A 349 13.52 31.28 17.50
N ILE A 350 13.01 32.03 16.53
CA ILE A 350 13.15 31.76 15.11
C ILE A 350 13.64 33.03 14.44
N ASN A 351 14.63 32.89 13.55
CA ASN A 351 15.14 33.98 12.72
C ASN A 351 14.40 33.99 11.36
N MET A 352 13.97 35.16 10.87
CA MET A 352 13.17 35.33 9.63
C MET A 352 13.96 36.10 8.54
N ASP A 353 13.73 35.83 7.24
CA ASP A 353 14.26 36.65 6.11
C ASP A 353 13.62 38.05 6.17
N GLU A 354 14.41 39.11 5.92
CA GLU A 354 13.97 40.51 5.91
C GLU A 354 12.70 40.71 5.06
N ARG A 355 12.58 39.95 3.96
CA ARG A 355 11.47 40.00 3.01
C ARG A 355 10.17 39.38 3.53
N GLU A 356 10.24 38.47 4.50
CA GLU A 356 9.05 37.90 5.16
C GLU A 356 8.67 38.70 6.43
N ALA A 357 9.63 39.44 6.99
CA ALA A 357 9.46 40.25 8.20
C ALA A 357 8.54 41.48 8.02
N GLU A 358 8.27 41.93 6.80
CA GLU A 358 7.32 43.03 6.52
C GLU A 358 5.89 42.71 7.01
N THR A 359 5.61 41.43 7.26
CA THR A 359 4.34 40.89 7.77
C THR A 359 4.28 40.70 9.29
N TYR A 360 5.40 40.88 10.02
CA TYR A 360 5.53 40.58 11.45
C TYR A 360 6.05 41.77 12.26
N ASN A 361 5.67 41.85 13.54
CA ASN A 361 6.46 42.58 14.52
C ASN A 361 7.54 41.63 15.08
N THR A 362 8.81 42.03 15.02
CA THR A 362 9.96 41.23 15.49
C THR A 362 10.64 41.89 16.68
N PHE A 363 11.39 41.13 17.48
CA PHE A 363 12.22 41.66 18.57
C PHE A 363 13.69 41.37 18.28
N ASN A 364 14.48 42.42 17.99
CA ASN A 364 15.88 42.30 17.56
C ASN A 364 16.09 41.32 16.39
N GLY A 365 15.11 41.26 15.46
CA GLY A 365 15.12 40.34 14.31
C GLY A 365 14.56 38.94 14.59
N LEU A 366 14.15 38.65 15.83
CA LEU A 366 13.65 37.33 16.24
C LEU A 366 12.13 37.31 16.42
N CYS A 367 11.54 36.18 16.04
CA CYS A 367 10.14 35.83 16.25
C CYS A 367 10.04 34.62 17.18
N PHE A 368 8.87 34.42 17.81
CA PHE A 368 8.70 33.42 18.86
C PHE A 368 7.53 32.50 18.59
N ALA A 369 7.70 31.21 18.84
CA ALA A 369 6.67 30.21 18.60
C ALA A 369 6.73 29.07 19.60
N LYS A 370 5.62 28.36 19.78
CA LYS A 370 5.56 27.08 20.48
C LYS A 370 5.77 25.95 19.48
N LEU A 371 6.86 25.22 19.63
CA LEU A 371 7.11 23.95 18.99
C LEU A 371 6.10 22.90 19.44
N LEU A 372 5.42 22.31 18.47
CA LEU A 372 4.41 21.28 18.69
C LEU A 372 4.89 19.90 18.22
N MET A 373 5.79 19.86 17.23
CA MET A 373 6.38 18.64 16.67
C MET A 373 7.64 19.02 15.86
N LEU A 374 8.80 18.38 16.12
CA LEU A 374 9.95 18.37 15.20
C LEU A 374 9.61 17.60 13.92
N PHE A 375 10.37 17.74 12.85
CA PHE A 375 10.03 17.42 11.45
C PHE A 375 11.34 17.42 10.58
N SER A 376 11.35 17.03 9.29
CA SER A 376 12.46 17.28 8.33
C SER A 376 12.01 17.13 6.87
N LEU A 377 12.80 17.56 5.85
CA LEU A 377 12.29 17.71 4.46
C LEU A 377 13.32 17.53 3.32
N LYS A 378 13.78 16.29 3.10
CA LYS A 378 14.41 15.91 1.82
C LYS A 378 13.33 15.87 0.74
N ILE A 379 13.12 16.99 0.05
CA ILE A 379 12.37 17.03 -1.22
C ILE A 379 13.19 16.18 -2.21
N PRO A 380 12.58 15.45 -3.16
CA PRO A 380 13.37 14.85 -4.24
C PRO A 380 14.24 15.91 -4.93
N ASN A 381 15.54 15.64 -5.04
CA ASN A 381 16.60 16.55 -5.53
C ASN A 381 16.98 17.71 -4.58
N HIS A 382 16.57 17.67 -3.32
CA HIS A 382 17.06 18.55 -2.26
C HIS A 382 17.49 17.72 -1.03
N GLU A 383 18.59 18.15 -0.41
CA GLU A 383 19.34 17.32 0.53
C GLU A 383 18.99 17.56 2.02
N GLU A 384 19.89 17.22 2.94
CA GLU A 384 19.67 17.17 4.40
C GLU A 384 19.40 18.56 5.05
N GLN A 385 18.13 18.91 5.28
CA GLN A 385 17.65 19.98 6.17
C GLN A 385 16.39 19.60 6.98
N GLU A 386 16.31 20.02 8.25
CA GLU A 386 15.25 19.61 9.20
C GLU A 386 14.04 20.59 9.25
N LEU A 387 12.88 20.25 9.86
CA LEU A 387 11.64 21.07 9.90
C LEU A 387 10.89 21.01 11.27
N ALA A 388 9.94 21.89 11.54
CA ALA A 388 9.17 21.89 12.79
C ALA A 388 7.76 22.49 12.60
N LEU A 389 6.72 21.87 13.18
CA LEU A 389 5.38 22.46 13.31
C LEU A 389 5.31 23.30 14.57
N ILE A 390 4.93 24.55 14.40
CA ILE A 390 4.97 25.57 15.45
C ILE A 390 3.66 26.34 15.50
N GLN A 391 3.33 26.89 16.67
CA GLN A 391 2.26 27.86 16.86
C GLN A 391 2.86 29.22 17.22
N TRP A 392 2.50 30.27 16.50
CA TRP A 392 3.14 31.56 16.71
C TRP A 392 2.64 32.29 17.96
N TYR A 393 3.54 33.12 18.50
CA TYR A 393 3.21 34.22 19.38
C TYR A 393 3.42 35.54 18.65
N ASP A 394 2.48 36.46 18.82
CA ASP A 394 2.55 37.81 18.27
C ASP A 394 2.32 38.82 19.40
N PHE A 395 2.62 40.09 19.19
CA PHE A 395 2.50 41.10 20.23
C PHE A 395 1.05 41.34 20.65
N LYS A 396 0.87 41.71 21.92
CA LYS A 396 -0.45 42.12 22.43
C LYS A 396 -0.88 43.47 21.82
N ASN A 397 0.09 44.29 21.37
CA ASN A 397 -0.12 45.62 20.80
C ASN A 397 0.73 45.81 19.53
N ASN A 398 0.14 46.39 18.47
CA ASN A 398 0.83 46.60 17.18
C ASN A 398 1.52 47.96 17.07
N ASN A 399 1.57 48.74 18.15
CA ASN A 399 2.19 50.05 18.17
C ASN A 399 3.65 49.90 18.64
N SER A 400 4.62 50.32 17.84
CA SER A 400 6.05 50.05 18.04
C SER A 400 6.58 50.47 19.42
N HIS A 401 6.03 51.53 20.01
CA HIS A 401 6.38 52.00 21.36
C HIS A 401 5.78 51.20 22.53
N LYS A 402 4.96 50.16 22.27
CA LYS A 402 4.29 49.33 23.30
C LYS A 402 4.49 47.82 23.09
N LEU A 403 5.53 47.44 22.33
CA LEU A 403 5.94 46.06 22.13
C LEU A 403 6.52 45.44 23.42
N LEU A 404 7.10 46.28 24.27
CA LEU A 404 7.73 45.91 25.54
C LEU A 404 6.95 46.41 26.75
N LYS A 405 7.15 45.74 27.88
CA LYS A 405 6.39 45.98 29.10
C LYS A 405 7.21 45.50 30.30
N TYR A 406 7.65 46.44 31.11
CA TYR A 406 8.73 46.21 32.09
C TYR A 406 10.02 45.71 31.40
N ASP A 407 10.29 46.20 30.19
CA ASP A 407 11.42 45.82 29.32
C ASP A 407 11.43 44.38 28.78
N TYR A 408 10.36 43.61 29.00
CA TYR A 408 10.19 42.27 28.42
C TYR A 408 9.23 42.26 27.21
N PRO A 409 9.46 41.39 26.21
CA PRO A 409 8.52 41.16 25.12
C PRO A 409 7.14 40.71 25.60
N TYR A 410 6.08 41.35 25.08
CA TYR A 410 4.71 41.24 25.56
C TYR A 410 3.76 40.70 24.49
N MET A 411 3.47 39.40 24.57
CA MET A 411 2.83 38.66 23.49
C MET A 411 1.48 38.01 23.86
N LYS A 412 0.81 37.50 22.82
CA LYS A 412 -0.37 36.63 22.82
C LYS A 412 -0.10 35.45 21.91
N SER A 413 -0.62 34.28 22.25
CA SER A 413 -0.64 33.16 21.31
C SER A 413 -1.69 33.47 20.24
N ILE A 414 -1.30 33.29 18.98
CA ILE A 414 -2.23 33.36 17.87
C ILE A 414 -2.55 31.95 17.40
N SER A 415 -3.75 31.76 16.86
CA SER A 415 -4.22 30.44 16.38
C SER A 415 -3.63 30.07 15.01
N THR A 416 -2.48 30.66 14.67
CA THR A 416 -1.78 30.46 13.41
C THR A 416 -0.67 29.44 13.64
N PHE A 417 -0.68 28.38 12.84
CA PHE A 417 0.30 27.31 12.89
C PHE A 417 1.05 27.26 11.58
N THR A 418 2.37 27.13 11.66
CA THR A 418 3.25 27.16 10.50
C THR A 418 4.28 26.06 10.62
N VAL A 419 4.76 25.59 9.48
CA VAL A 419 5.89 24.66 9.42
C VAL A 419 7.11 25.44 8.98
N ILE A 420 8.18 25.37 9.77
CA ILE A 420 9.45 26.08 9.52
C ILE A 420 10.58 25.07 9.36
N ALA A 421 11.73 25.48 8.81
CA ALA A 421 12.94 24.67 8.89
C ALA A 421 13.49 24.66 10.32
N VAL A 422 13.99 23.51 10.79
CA VAL A 422 14.64 23.39 12.11
C VAL A 422 15.94 24.19 12.13
N ASP A 423 16.62 24.30 11.01
CA ASP A 423 17.81 25.16 10.88
C ASP A 423 17.48 26.66 11.06
N SER A 424 16.21 27.05 10.98
CA SER A 424 15.74 28.42 11.25
C SER A 424 15.47 28.67 12.75
N ILE A 425 15.47 27.61 13.57
CA ILE A 425 15.34 27.70 15.02
C ILE A 425 16.69 28.10 15.59
N VAL A 426 16.75 29.27 16.23
CA VAL A 426 18.00 29.82 16.78
C VAL A 426 18.28 29.18 18.13
N GLU A 427 17.29 29.17 19.02
CA GLU A 427 17.42 28.69 20.39
C GLU A 427 16.06 28.39 21.02
N GLN A 428 16.08 27.62 22.11
CA GLN A 428 14.90 27.46 22.97
C GLN A 428 14.75 28.67 23.89
N VAL A 429 13.52 29.12 24.09
CA VAL A 429 13.21 30.30 24.92
C VAL A 429 12.15 30.00 25.96
N HIS A 430 12.17 30.76 27.05
CA HIS A 430 11.25 30.56 28.16
C HIS A 430 10.07 31.53 28.09
N ILE A 431 8.90 31.03 27.67
CA ILE A 431 7.66 31.82 27.56
C ILE A 431 6.72 31.51 28.73
N ILE A 432 6.32 32.55 29.46
CA ILE A 432 5.58 32.44 30.72
C ILE A 432 4.20 33.08 30.57
N LEU A 433 3.14 32.34 30.93
CA LEU A 433 1.78 32.89 30.97
C LEU A 433 1.68 33.93 32.10
N ARG A 434 1.13 35.10 31.79
CA ARG A 434 0.92 36.15 32.80
C ARG A 434 -0.20 35.74 33.75
N PHE A 435 0.14 35.64 35.04
CA PHE A 435 -0.80 35.23 36.08
C PHE A 435 -2.08 36.09 36.10
N GLY A 436 -3.24 35.42 36.18
CA GLY A 436 -4.55 36.07 36.21
C GLY A 436 -5.05 36.62 34.86
N LYS A 437 -4.37 36.36 33.74
CA LYS A 437 -4.80 36.76 32.39
C LYS A 437 -4.80 35.56 31.42
N SER A 438 -5.76 35.57 30.49
CA SER A 438 -5.87 34.59 29.42
C SER A 438 -5.16 35.07 28.16
N ASN A 439 -4.40 34.17 27.52
CA ASN A 439 -3.71 34.41 26.26
C ASN A 439 -2.78 35.66 26.30
N GLU A 440 -2.05 35.84 27.40
CA GLU A 440 -1.03 36.89 27.59
C GLU A 440 0.26 36.27 28.12
N TYR A 441 1.37 36.53 27.44
CA TYR A 441 2.64 35.88 27.73
C TYR A 441 3.78 36.89 27.80
N PHE A 442 4.79 36.58 28.62
CA PHE A 442 6.08 37.24 28.65
C PHE A 442 7.17 36.29 28.19
N ILE A 443 8.21 36.83 27.56
CA ILE A 443 9.38 36.06 27.14
C ILE A 443 10.55 36.44 28.05
N ASN A 444 11.10 35.45 28.76
CA ASN A 444 12.27 35.64 29.60
C ASN A 444 13.53 35.44 28.75
N LEU A 445 14.25 36.52 28.50
CA LEU A 445 15.47 36.56 27.67
C LEU A 445 16.77 36.52 28.50
N PHE A 446 16.69 36.46 29.84
CA PHE A 446 17.85 36.41 30.74
C PHE A 446 18.05 35.01 31.36
N MET A 447 17.99 33.98 30.54
CA MET A 447 18.37 32.63 30.97
C MET A 447 19.85 32.44 30.65
N PHE A 448 20.72 32.70 31.65
CA PHE A 448 22.16 32.46 31.56
C PHE A 448 22.49 31.02 31.92
#